data_AF-A0A2E6Q3Y3-F1
#
_entry.id   AF-A0A2E6Q3Y3-F1
#
_cell.length_a   1.000
_cell.length_b   1.000
_cell.length_c   1.000
_cell.angle_alpha   90.00
_cell.angle_beta   90.00
_cell.angle_gamma   90.00
#
_symmetry.space_group_name_H-M   'P 1'
#
loop_
_entity.id
_entity.type
_entity.pdbx_description
1 polymer ?
#
loop_
_entity_poly.entity_id
_entity_poly.type
_entity_poly.pdbx_seq_one_letter_code
_entity_poly.pdbx_strand_id
1 'polypeptide(L)'
;MGATMSDAATEELIQSLLASKQLGDETTEDLNDFLKDIENGELHKDDVAYVKALADRLGLAGGGKGKPKAARAKSSGSSKSDAIDWQERAVIAEAKIDDLQEEIDALNDDIQALKDDKAEAAPEPAVDIDELKDLINRLYDDENETLQDISNEDASAILKEMSQKLN
;
A
#
# COMPACT_ATOMS: atom_id res chain seq x y z
N MET A 1 14.79 -30.76 11.22
CA MET A 1 13.69 -29.91 10.72
C MET A 1 13.19 -30.57 9.45
N GLY A 2 11.95 -31.08 9.49
CA GLY A 2 11.41 -31.84 8.37
C GLY A 2 10.53 -30.91 7.53
N ALA A 3 10.99 -30.58 6.32
CA ALA A 3 10.09 -30.05 5.30
C ALA A 3 8.93 -31.02 5.16
N THR A 4 7.71 -30.56 5.35
CA THR A 4 6.55 -31.40 5.07
C THR A 4 6.47 -31.58 3.56
N MET A 5 5.92 -32.70 3.07
CA MET A 5 5.80 -32.94 1.61
C MET A 5 5.04 -31.83 0.87
N SER A 6 4.28 -31.01 1.59
CA SER A 6 3.60 -29.80 1.11
C SER A 6 4.58 -28.66 0.79
N ASP A 7 5.60 -28.46 1.62
CA ASP A 7 6.50 -27.31 1.54
C ASP A 7 7.45 -27.46 0.36
N ALA A 8 8.01 -28.65 0.16
CA ALA A 8 8.86 -28.96 -1.00
C ALA A 8 8.09 -28.84 -2.33
N ALA A 9 6.82 -29.27 -2.36
CA ALA A 9 5.98 -29.12 -3.55
C ALA A 9 5.62 -27.66 -3.83
N THR A 10 5.49 -26.84 -2.79
CA THR A 10 5.24 -25.40 -2.90
C THR A 10 6.49 -24.68 -3.39
N GLU A 11 7.66 -25.04 -2.87
CA GLU A 11 8.97 -24.53 -3.29
C GLU A 11 9.22 -24.73 -4.79
N GLU A 12 8.99 -25.95 -5.30
CA GLU A 12 9.11 -26.25 -6.75
C GLU A 12 8.16 -25.40 -7.60
N LEU A 13 6.95 -25.12 -7.09
CA LEU A 13 5.98 -24.27 -7.75
C LEU A 13 6.44 -22.82 -7.80
N ILE A 14 6.96 -22.30 -6.68
CA ILE A 14 7.51 -20.93 -6.58
C ILE A 14 8.68 -20.76 -7.53
N GLN A 15 9.60 -21.72 -7.58
CA GLN A 15 10.74 -21.67 -8.51
C GLN A 15 10.28 -21.68 -9.98
N SER A 16 9.25 -22.48 -10.30
CA SER A 16 8.65 -22.52 -11.64
C SER A 16 7.97 -21.19 -12.01
N LEU A 17 7.34 -20.54 -11.03
CA LEU A 17 6.72 -19.22 -11.17
C LEU A 17 7.76 -18.13 -11.44
N LEU A 18 8.84 -18.08 -10.64
CA LEU A 18 9.95 -17.16 -10.82
C LEU A 18 10.65 -17.35 -12.18
N ALA A 19 10.77 -18.60 -12.64
CA ALA A 19 11.36 -18.92 -13.94
C ALA A 19 10.49 -18.49 -15.13
N SER A 20 9.17 -18.34 -14.96
CA SER A 20 8.24 -18.01 -16.05
C SER A 20 8.40 -16.58 -16.58
N LYS A 21 9.05 -15.69 -15.82
CA LYS A 21 9.32 -14.27 -16.17
C LYS A 21 8.08 -13.46 -16.59
N GLN A 22 6.89 -13.92 -16.19
CA GLN A 22 5.60 -13.26 -16.44
C GLN A 22 5.06 -12.53 -15.19
N LEU A 23 5.89 -12.35 -14.17
CA LEU A 23 5.51 -11.78 -12.88
C LEU A 23 6.01 -10.34 -12.76
N GLY A 24 5.26 -9.52 -12.02
CA GLY A 24 5.69 -8.18 -11.62
C GLY A 24 6.73 -8.23 -10.49
N ASP A 25 7.40 -7.10 -10.26
CA ASP A 25 8.45 -7.00 -9.23
C ASP A 25 7.90 -7.29 -7.83
N GLU A 26 6.69 -6.79 -7.51
CA GLU A 26 5.99 -7.03 -6.23
C GLU A 26 5.70 -8.53 -6.01
N THR A 27 5.11 -9.22 -6.99
CA THR A 27 4.84 -10.66 -6.89
C THR A 27 6.14 -11.49 -6.82
N THR A 28 7.22 -11.00 -7.41
CA THR A 28 8.53 -11.66 -7.35
C THR A 28 9.12 -11.53 -5.95
N GLU A 29 8.96 -10.38 -5.29
CA GLU A 29 9.38 -10.15 -3.92
C GLU A 29 8.61 -11.06 -2.94
N ASP A 30 7.27 -11.10 -3.04
CA ASP A 30 6.42 -11.97 -2.23
C ASP A 30 6.85 -13.45 -2.32
N LEU A 31 7.09 -13.94 -3.55
CA LEU A 31 7.52 -15.31 -3.79
C LEU A 31 8.90 -15.61 -3.19
N ASN A 32 9.81 -14.64 -3.16
CA ASN A 32 11.11 -14.83 -2.51
C ASN A 32 11.00 -14.84 -0.99
N ASP A 33 10.06 -14.08 -0.42
CA ASP A 33 9.80 -14.11 1.02
C ASP A 33 9.17 -15.45 1.44
N PHE A 34 8.24 -15.99 0.66
CA PHE A 34 7.70 -17.34 0.92
C PHE A 34 8.77 -18.45 0.84
N LEU A 35 9.81 -18.30 0.00
CA LEU A 35 10.94 -19.23 0.00
C LEU A 35 11.73 -19.18 1.32
N LYS A 36 11.93 -17.99 1.90
CA LYS A 36 12.56 -17.85 3.21
C LYS A 36 11.68 -18.45 4.31
N ASP A 37 10.37 -18.26 4.22
CA ASP A 37 9.42 -18.81 5.20
C ASP A 37 9.39 -20.35 5.13
N ILE A 38 9.58 -20.95 3.95
CA ILE A 38 9.78 -22.40 3.79
C ILE A 38 11.07 -22.86 4.49
N GLU A 39 12.18 -22.16 4.29
CA GLU A 39 13.47 -22.48 4.93
C GLU A 39 13.39 -22.39 6.47
N ASN A 40 12.64 -21.41 6.98
CA ASN A 40 12.40 -21.21 8.40
C ASN A 40 11.33 -22.16 8.98
N GLY A 41 10.55 -22.82 8.13
CA GLY A 41 9.43 -23.68 8.52
C GLY A 41 8.22 -22.88 9.03
N GLU A 42 8.09 -21.61 8.62
CA GLU A 42 7.07 -20.65 9.03
C GLU A 42 6.01 -20.41 7.94
N LEU A 43 6.10 -21.11 6.80
CA LEU A 43 5.15 -20.96 5.69
C LEU A 43 3.70 -21.17 6.14
N HIS A 44 2.84 -20.19 5.89
CA HIS A 44 1.42 -20.30 6.22
C HIS A 44 0.65 -21.07 5.15
N LYS A 45 -0.47 -21.67 5.57
CA LYS A 45 -1.38 -22.38 4.66
C LYS A 45 -1.98 -21.48 3.58
N ASP A 46 -2.12 -20.20 3.88
CA ASP A 46 -2.66 -19.21 2.96
C ASP A 46 -1.64 -18.90 1.84
N ASP A 47 -0.34 -18.87 2.16
CA ASP A 47 0.74 -18.69 1.19
C ASP A 47 0.81 -19.88 0.23
N VAL A 48 0.68 -21.12 0.74
CA VAL A 48 0.57 -22.33 -0.08
C VAL A 48 -0.62 -22.25 -1.03
N ALA A 49 -1.77 -21.79 -0.55
CA ALA A 49 -2.98 -21.65 -1.37
C ALA A 49 -2.81 -20.56 -2.45
N TYR A 50 -2.16 -19.45 -2.10
CA TYR A 50 -1.86 -18.35 -3.02
C TYR A 50 -0.93 -18.80 -4.15
N VAL A 51 0.21 -19.41 -3.82
CA VAL A 51 1.19 -19.93 -4.79
C VAL A 51 0.54 -20.91 -5.76
N LYS A 52 -0.31 -21.81 -5.24
CA LYS A 52 -1.03 -22.78 -6.07
C LYS A 52 -2.03 -22.13 -7.02
N ALA A 53 -2.82 -21.17 -6.54
CA ALA A 53 -3.76 -20.44 -7.38
C ALA A 53 -3.04 -19.62 -8.47
N LEU A 54 -1.88 -19.05 -8.15
CA LEU A 54 -1.05 -18.31 -9.11
C LEU A 54 -0.47 -19.23 -10.18
N ALA A 55 0.05 -20.39 -9.80
CA ALA A 55 0.54 -21.39 -10.75
C ALA A 55 -0.56 -21.99 -11.62
N ASP A 56 -1.77 -22.20 -11.08
CA ASP A 56 -2.93 -22.65 -11.85
C ASP A 56 -3.35 -21.59 -12.89
N ARG A 57 -3.38 -20.30 -12.50
CA ARG A 57 -3.68 -19.18 -13.39
C ARG A 57 -2.68 -19.06 -14.55
N LEU A 58 -1.42 -19.32 -14.28
CA LEU A 58 -0.34 -19.29 -15.27
C LEU A 58 -0.15 -20.61 -16.03
N GLY A 59 -0.94 -21.64 -15.68
CA GLY A 59 -0.88 -22.95 -16.33
C GLY A 59 0.40 -23.74 -16.02
N LEU A 60 1.08 -23.43 -14.91
CA LEU A 60 2.36 -24.00 -14.49
C LEU A 60 2.21 -25.16 -13.48
N ALA A 61 1.06 -25.29 -12.83
CA ALA A 61 0.83 -26.23 -11.71
C ALA A 61 0.77 -27.74 -12.08
N GLY A 62 1.16 -28.14 -13.29
CA GLY A 62 1.37 -29.54 -13.63
C GLY A 62 0.79 -29.99 -14.96
N GLY A 63 1.68 -30.41 -15.87
CA GLY A 63 1.46 -31.49 -16.83
C GLY A 63 0.16 -31.44 -17.64
N GLY A 64 0.09 -30.53 -18.61
CA GLY A 64 -0.78 -30.56 -19.78
C GLY A 64 -2.05 -31.41 -19.71
N LYS A 65 -3.19 -30.76 -19.41
CA LYS A 65 -4.42 -30.99 -20.18
C LYS A 65 -4.98 -29.63 -20.55
N GLY A 66 -4.94 -29.37 -21.86
CA GLY A 66 -5.47 -28.15 -22.44
C GLY A 66 -6.95 -27.94 -22.13
N LYS A 67 -7.43 -26.78 -22.58
CA LYS A 67 -8.85 -26.44 -22.76
C LYS A 67 -9.76 -27.66 -22.63
N PRO A 68 -10.77 -27.68 -21.75
CA PRO A 68 -11.83 -28.66 -21.87
C PRO A 68 -12.53 -28.41 -23.22
N LYS A 69 -12.09 -29.13 -24.26
CA LYS A 69 -12.82 -29.30 -25.49
C LYS A 69 -14.10 -30.00 -25.09
N ALA A 70 -15.22 -29.28 -25.21
CA ALA A 70 -16.57 -29.73 -24.96
C ALA A 70 -16.80 -31.17 -25.45
N ALA A 71 -16.66 -32.14 -24.55
CA ALA A 71 -17.13 -33.49 -24.77
C ALA A 71 -18.63 -33.45 -24.51
N ARG A 72 -19.37 -33.42 -25.61
CA ARG A 72 -20.83 -33.47 -25.72
C ARG A 72 -21.34 -34.79 -25.11
N ALA A 73 -21.39 -34.88 -23.78
CA ALA A 73 -22.03 -35.98 -23.07
C ALA A 73 -23.51 -35.64 -22.88
N LYS A 74 -24.36 -36.41 -23.57
CA LYS A 74 -25.82 -36.32 -23.47
C LYS A 74 -26.25 -36.59 -22.02
N SER A 75 -26.89 -35.58 -21.45
CA SER A 75 -28.00 -35.60 -20.47
C SER A 75 -28.17 -36.83 -19.57
N SER A 76 -28.04 -36.64 -18.26
CA SER A 76 -29.18 -36.86 -17.35
C SER A 76 -28.96 -36.19 -15.99
N GLY A 77 -29.85 -35.23 -15.67
CA GLY A 77 -30.39 -35.00 -14.32
C GLY A 77 -29.53 -34.36 -13.22
N SER A 78 -30.00 -33.19 -12.75
CA SER A 78 -29.76 -32.58 -11.42
C SER A 78 -28.41 -31.86 -11.23
N SER A 79 -28.27 -30.59 -10.88
CA SER A 79 -29.18 -29.53 -10.41
C SER A 79 -28.66 -28.20 -10.97
N LYS A 80 -29.58 -27.32 -11.37
CA LYS A 80 -29.32 -26.10 -12.15
C LYS A 80 -29.41 -24.89 -11.23
N SER A 81 -28.38 -24.62 -10.42
CA SER A 81 -28.35 -23.40 -9.59
C SER A 81 -26.98 -23.11 -8.94
N ASP A 82 -25.86 -23.26 -9.65
CA ASP A 82 -24.56 -22.66 -9.23
C ASP A 82 -23.45 -22.71 -10.30
N ALA A 83 -23.83 -22.77 -11.58
CA ALA A 83 -22.85 -22.56 -12.64
C ALA A 83 -22.61 -21.05 -12.79
N ILE A 84 -21.66 -20.52 -12.01
CA ILE A 84 -21.18 -19.14 -12.11
C ILE A 84 -20.85 -18.85 -13.58
N ASP A 85 -21.55 -17.89 -14.19
CA ASP A 85 -21.25 -17.41 -15.54
C ASP A 85 -20.00 -16.51 -15.46
N TRP A 86 -18.84 -17.16 -15.60
CA TRP A 86 -17.54 -16.49 -15.57
C TRP A 86 -17.40 -15.43 -16.66
N GLN A 87 -18.15 -15.56 -17.74
CA GLN A 87 -18.06 -14.64 -18.87
C GLN A 87 -18.82 -13.35 -18.58
N GLU A 88 -20.00 -13.45 -17.97
CA GLU A 88 -20.74 -12.29 -17.47
C GLU A 88 -19.97 -11.58 -16.33
N ARG A 89 -19.35 -12.33 -15.43
CA ARG A 89 -18.49 -11.76 -14.37
C ARG A 89 -17.23 -11.08 -14.92
N ALA A 90 -16.63 -11.60 -15.98
CA ALA A 90 -15.47 -10.98 -16.62
C ALA A 90 -15.85 -9.63 -17.25
N VAL A 91 -16.97 -9.55 -17.96
CA VAL A 91 -17.45 -8.30 -18.57
C VAL A 91 -17.78 -7.25 -17.50
N ILE A 92 -18.42 -7.67 -16.40
CA ILE A 92 -18.70 -6.76 -15.27
C ILE A 92 -17.41 -6.29 -14.59
N ALA A 93 -16.41 -7.17 -14.47
CA ALA A 93 -15.12 -6.81 -13.90
C ALA A 93 -14.33 -5.86 -14.81
N GLU A 94 -14.34 -6.07 -16.14
CA GLU A 94 -13.71 -5.17 -17.11
C GLU A 94 -14.35 -3.77 -17.05
N ALA A 95 -15.68 -3.67 -17.04
CA ALA A 95 -16.36 -2.38 -16.88
C ALA A 95 -16.00 -1.69 -15.56
N LYS A 96 -15.91 -2.46 -14.46
CA LYS A 96 -15.52 -1.92 -13.15
C LYS A 96 -14.06 -1.47 -13.09
N ILE A 97 -13.18 -2.12 -13.86
CA ILE A 97 -11.77 -1.71 -13.96
C ILE A 97 -11.68 -0.37 -14.68
N ASP A 98 -12.42 -0.19 -15.78
CA ASP A 98 -12.46 1.08 -16.50
C ASP A 98 -12.99 2.22 -15.61
N ASP A 99 -14.08 1.98 -14.87
CA ASP A 99 -14.64 2.96 -13.91
C ASP A 99 -13.63 3.34 -12.81
N LEU A 100 -12.91 2.35 -12.26
CA LEU A 100 -11.91 2.59 -11.22
C LEU A 100 -10.68 3.31 -11.77
N GLN A 101 -10.30 3.04 -13.02
CA GLN A 101 -9.19 3.73 -13.67
C GLN A 101 -9.49 5.21 -13.87
N GLU A 102 -10.73 5.54 -14.29
CA GLU A 102 -11.20 6.92 -14.42
C GLU A 102 -11.22 7.65 -13.06
N GLU A 103 -11.64 6.97 -11.99
CA GLU A 103 -11.61 7.54 -10.63
C GLU A 103 -10.18 7.79 -10.13
N ILE A 104 -9.24 6.89 -10.42
CA ILE A 104 -7.82 7.07 -10.08
C ILE A 104 -7.23 8.27 -10.81
N ASP A 105 -7.52 8.42 -12.10
CA ASP A 105 -7.01 9.54 -12.89
C ASP A 105 -7.57 10.88 -12.37
N ALA A 106 -8.87 10.94 -12.05
CA ALA A 106 -9.49 12.11 -11.44
C ALA A 106 -8.88 12.46 -10.06
N LEU A 107 -8.66 11.47 -9.21
CA LEU A 107 -8.03 11.67 -7.90
C LEU A 107 -6.57 12.14 -8.03
N ASN A 108 -5.83 11.65 -9.02
CA ASN A 108 -4.47 12.10 -9.28
C ASN A 108 -4.43 13.57 -9.73
N ASP A 109 -5.37 13.98 -10.58
CA ASP A 109 -5.52 15.38 -10.99
C ASP A 109 -5.85 16.28 -9.79
N ASP A 110 -6.75 15.85 -8.89
CA ASP A 110 -7.08 16.58 -7.66
C ASP A 110 -5.87 16.69 -6.71
N ILE A 111 -5.12 15.60 -6.54
CA ILE A 111 -3.89 15.60 -5.73
C ILE A 111 -2.85 16.56 -6.32
N GLN A 112 -2.73 16.59 -7.65
CA GLN A 112 -1.79 17.46 -8.34
C GLN A 112 -2.20 18.92 -8.17
N ALA A 113 -3.48 19.25 -8.34
CA ALA A 113 -4.00 20.60 -8.09
C ALA A 113 -3.73 21.07 -6.64
N LEU A 114 -3.95 20.21 -5.65
CA LEU A 114 -3.64 20.53 -4.25
C LEU A 114 -2.15 20.75 -3.99
N LYS A 115 -1.26 20.04 -4.69
CA LYS A 115 0.19 20.25 -4.58
C LYS A 115 0.61 21.58 -5.21
N ASP A 116 0.01 21.93 -6.33
CA ASP A 116 0.29 23.16 -7.04
C ASP A 116 -0.25 24.37 -6.25
N ASP A 117 -1.46 24.27 -5.68
CA ASP A 117 -2.02 25.28 -4.76
C ASP A 117 -1.18 25.41 -3.46
N LYS A 118 -0.61 24.30 -2.96
CA LYS A 118 0.31 24.34 -1.81
C LYS A 118 1.65 24.98 -2.16
N ALA A 119 2.10 24.90 -3.41
CA ALA A 119 3.30 25.59 -3.88
C ALA A 119 3.08 27.10 -4.06
N GLU A 120 1.83 27.54 -4.26
CA GLU A 120 1.45 28.94 -4.42
C GLU A 120 1.00 29.62 -3.12
N ALA A 121 0.78 28.85 -2.04
CA ALA A 121 0.63 29.38 -0.69
C ALA A 121 1.93 30.08 -0.26
N ALA A 122 1.82 31.39 -0.03
CA ALA A 122 2.86 32.33 0.37
C ALA A 122 3.92 31.71 1.31
N PRO A 123 5.20 32.14 1.22
CA PRO A 123 6.22 31.67 2.14
C PRO A 123 5.69 31.83 3.57
N GLU A 124 5.68 30.73 4.32
CA GLU A 124 5.40 30.76 5.76
C GLU A 124 6.18 31.95 6.33
N PRO A 125 5.58 32.81 7.19
CA PRO A 125 6.35 33.85 7.84
C PRO A 125 7.48 33.12 8.55
N ALA A 126 8.70 33.27 8.01
CA ALA A 126 9.88 32.66 8.56
C ALA A 126 10.11 33.37 9.88
N VAL A 127 9.48 32.85 10.93
CA VAL A 127 9.73 33.28 12.29
C VAL A 127 11.21 33.05 12.49
N ASP A 128 11.96 34.14 12.64
CA ASP A 128 13.38 34.08 12.93
C ASP A 128 13.55 33.32 14.25
N ILE A 129 14.04 32.09 14.14
CA ILE A 129 14.15 31.15 15.25
C ILE A 129 15.08 31.71 16.34
N ASP A 130 16.11 32.47 15.94
CA ASP A 130 17.05 33.04 16.88
C ASP A 130 16.43 34.23 17.62
N GLU A 131 15.65 35.06 16.92
CA GLU A 131 14.90 36.15 17.55
C GLU A 131 13.79 35.65 18.49
N LEU A 132 13.13 34.53 18.15
CA LEU A 132 12.14 33.88 19.03
C LEU A 132 12.80 33.33 20.30
N LYS A 133 14.00 32.73 20.19
CA LYS A 133 14.76 32.26 21.35
C LYS A 133 15.17 33.41 22.26
N ASP A 134 15.60 34.54 21.70
CA ASP A 134 15.95 35.73 22.48
C ASP A 134 14.75 36.26 23.29
N LEU A 135 13.57 36.26 22.68
CA LEU A 135 12.32 36.62 23.35
C LEU A 135 11.93 35.61 24.44
N ILE A 136 12.09 34.31 24.20
CA ILE A 136 11.83 33.27 25.20
C ILE A 136 12.78 33.41 26.39
N ASN A 137 14.08 33.61 26.15
CA ASN A 137 15.09 33.83 27.20
C ASN A 137 14.85 35.11 28.01
N ARG A 138 14.06 36.05 27.47
CA ARG A 138 13.65 37.28 28.16
C ARG A 138 12.42 37.08 29.04
N LEU A 139 11.61 36.06 28.75
CA LEU A 139 10.46 35.67 29.56
C LEU A 139 10.81 34.57 30.57
N TYR A 140 11.80 33.76 30.23
CA TYR A 140 12.19 32.57 30.96
C TYR A 140 13.69 32.60 31.22
N ASP A 141 14.06 32.56 32.50
CA ASP A 141 15.44 32.43 32.92
C ASP A 141 15.83 30.94 32.88
N ASP A 142 16.55 30.55 31.85
CA ASP A 142 17.00 29.17 31.64
C ASP A 142 17.99 28.71 32.73
N GLU A 143 18.72 29.63 33.37
CA GLU A 143 19.66 29.30 34.44
C GLU A 143 18.94 28.92 35.75
N ASN A 144 17.76 29.50 35.98
CA ASN A 144 16.97 29.27 37.19
C ASN A 144 15.67 28.49 36.93
N GLU A 145 15.40 28.09 35.70
CA GLU A 145 14.15 27.46 35.24
C GLU A 145 12.87 28.18 35.71
N THR A 146 12.91 29.51 35.79
CA THR A 146 11.79 30.33 36.28
C THR A 146 11.36 31.37 35.26
N LEU A 147 10.05 31.67 35.25
CA LEU A 147 9.52 32.82 34.54
C LEU A 147 10.03 34.09 35.23
N GLN A 148 10.57 35.01 34.44
CA GLN A 148 11.01 36.30 34.96
C GLN A 148 9.78 37.12 35.36
N ASP A 149 9.85 37.79 36.52
CA ASP A 149 8.85 38.78 36.95
C ASP A 149 8.98 40.03 36.07
N ILE A 150 8.37 39.99 34.89
CA ILE A 150 8.27 41.13 33.98
C ILE A 150 7.09 42.02 34.37
N SER A 151 7.24 43.32 34.18
CA SER A 151 6.14 44.25 34.39
C SER A 151 5.05 44.04 33.35
N ASN A 152 3.78 44.37 33.67
CA ASN A 152 2.69 44.33 32.69
C ASN A 152 2.95 45.21 31.46
N GLU A 153 3.75 46.26 31.62
CA GLU A 153 4.11 47.19 30.56
C GLU A 153 5.12 46.55 29.59
N ASP A 154 6.11 45.83 30.13
CA ASP A 154 7.07 45.04 29.35
C ASP A 154 6.41 43.83 28.68
N ALA A 155 5.53 43.13 29.39
CA ALA A 155 4.74 42.02 28.83
C ALA A 155 3.86 42.47 27.65
N SER A 156 3.24 43.65 27.78
CA SER A 156 2.42 44.23 26.72
C SER A 156 3.24 44.66 25.51
N ALA A 157 4.45 45.17 25.72
CA ALA A 157 5.38 45.52 24.64
C ALA A 157 5.82 44.27 23.87
N ILE A 158 6.18 43.19 24.58
CA ILE A 158 6.57 41.90 24.00
C ILE A 158 5.43 41.28 23.17
N LEU A 159 4.22 41.24 23.73
CA LEU A 159 3.04 40.70 23.03
C LEU A 159 2.68 41.54 21.79
N LYS A 160 2.84 42.86 21.87
CA LYS A 160 2.61 43.76 20.74
C LYS A 160 3.62 43.51 19.62
N GLU A 161 4.89 43.32 19.96
CA GLU A 161 5.94 42.98 19.00
C GLU A 161 5.67 41.64 18.31
N MET A 162 5.25 40.62 19.07
CA MET A 162 4.81 39.32 18.52
C MET A 162 3.62 39.47 17.56
N SER A 163 2.62 40.27 17.92
CA SER A 163 1.44 40.49 17.07
C SER A 163 1.74 41.22 15.77
N GLN A 164 2.78 42.06 15.74
CA GLN A 164 3.21 42.78 14.54
C GLN A 164 4.03 41.90 13.60
N LYS A 165 4.73 40.88 14.12
CA LYS A 165 5.55 39.94 13.35
C LYS A 165 4.76 38.76 12.77
N LEU A 166 3.52 38.53 13.25
CA LEU A 166 2.61 37.49 12.79
C LEU A 166 1.62 37.94 11.69
N ASN A 167 1.60 39.23 11.35
CA ASN A 167 0.81 39.82 10.24
C ASN A 167 1.73 40.19 9.07
#